data_AF-A0AAW2XV15-F1
#
_entry.id   AF-A0AAW2XV15-F1
#
_cell.length_a   1.000
_cell.length_b   1.000
_cell.length_c   1.000
_cell.angle_alpha   90.00
_cell.angle_beta   90.00
_cell.angle_gamma   90.00
#
_symmetry.space_group_name_H-M   'P 1'
#
loop_
_entity.id
_entity.type
_entity.pdbx_description
1 polymer ?
#
loop_
_entity_poly.entity_id
_entity_poly.type
_entity_poly.pdbx_seq_one_letter_code
_entity_poly.pdbx_strand_id
1 'polypeptide(L)'
;MASMIVNRSLHINAAIDETWFSDPAFCEEAKKWYALSKTLAEEAALKFAEENGMDLVVINPAFVIGPLLQPTLNVTSDSFLRFIREGMTALVFNLLLSEKSVRLAFGS
;
A
#
# COMPACT_ATOMS: atom_id res chain seq x y z
N MET A 1 -2.58 -2.91 12.46
CA MET A 1 -2.88 -3.72 11.25
C MET A 1 -2.73 -2.76 10.08
N ALA A 2 -1.86 -3.06 9.14
CA ALA A 2 -1.17 -2.04 8.38
C ALA A 2 -0.86 -2.50 6.96
N SER A 3 -1.84 -2.48 6.06
CA SER A 3 -1.47 -2.70 4.66
C SER A 3 -0.70 -1.51 4.06
N MET A 4 -0.78 -0.29 4.62
CA MET A 4 0.02 0.89 4.25
C MET A 4 -0.11 1.97 5.35
N ILE A 5 0.92 2.31 6.12
CA ILE A 5 0.77 3.37 7.14
C ILE A 5 0.67 4.74 6.46
N VAL A 6 -0.57 5.20 6.35
CA VAL A 6 -0.93 6.50 5.79
C VAL A 6 -1.77 7.20 6.84
N ASN A 7 -1.11 8.05 7.62
CA ASN A 7 -1.70 8.78 8.73
C ASN A 7 -1.28 10.26 8.68
N ARG A 8 -2.10 11.14 9.25
CA ARG A 8 -1.91 12.60 9.27
C ARG A 8 -0.70 13.02 10.11
N SER A 9 -0.36 12.25 11.16
CA SER A 9 0.81 12.48 12.00
C SER A 9 1.79 11.31 11.90
N LEU A 10 2.80 11.45 11.05
CA LEU A 10 3.97 10.57 11.05
C LEU A 10 5.06 11.24 11.89
N HIS A 11 5.28 10.73 13.09
CA HIS A 11 6.40 11.18 13.91
C HIS A 11 7.69 10.59 13.34
N ILE A 12 8.64 11.45 12.95
CA ILE A 12 9.83 11.07 12.17
C ILE A 12 10.77 10.07 12.88
N ASN A 13 10.57 9.86 14.19
CA ASN A 13 11.34 8.94 15.04
C ASN A 13 10.46 7.89 15.75
N ALA A 14 9.20 7.73 15.35
CA ALA A 14 8.37 6.67 15.91
C ALA A 14 8.76 5.32 15.29
N ALA A 15 8.98 4.32 16.14
CA ALA A 15 9.02 2.94 15.69
C ALA A 15 7.64 2.57 15.17
N ILE A 16 7.60 2.14 13.91
CA ILE A 16 6.41 1.66 13.24
C ILE A 16 6.31 0.16 13.49
N ASP A 17 5.17 -0.29 13.99
CA ASP A 17 4.87 -1.70 14.25
C ASP A 17 3.41 -2.05 13.89
N GLU A 18 3.00 -3.29 14.16
CA GLU A 18 1.67 -3.81 13.82
C GLU A 18 0.53 -3.17 14.62
N THR A 19 0.83 -2.38 15.65
CA THR A 19 -0.16 -1.61 16.42
C THR A 19 -0.59 -0.33 15.71
N TRP A 20 0.13 0.06 14.65
CA TRP A 20 -0.23 1.21 13.82
C TRP A 20 -1.26 0.82 12.76
N PHE A 21 -2.14 1.79 12.46
CA PHE A 21 -3.24 1.63 11.50
C PHE A 21 -3.30 2.86 10.58
N SER A 22 -3.59 2.62 9.31
CA SER A 22 -3.94 3.69 8.36
C SER A 22 -5.24 4.37 8.79
N ASP A 23 -5.36 5.66 8.54
CA ASP A 23 -6.64 6.37 8.66
C ASP A 23 -7.38 6.30 7.31
N PRO A 24 -8.51 5.56 7.20
CA PRO A 24 -9.24 5.43 5.95
C PRO A 24 -9.79 6.77 5.44
N ALA A 25 -10.24 7.65 6.34
CA ALA A 25 -10.78 8.95 5.96
C ALA A 25 -9.68 9.84 5.39
N PHE A 26 -8.49 9.82 5.99
CA PHE A 26 -7.33 10.50 5.43
C PHE A 26 -6.89 9.90 4.09
N CYS A 27 -6.92 8.57 3.94
CA CYS A 27 -6.60 7.93 2.66
C CYS A 27 -7.57 8.37 1.56
N GLU A 28 -8.86 8.50 1.87
CA GLU A 28 -9.88 9.00 0.94
C GLU A 28 -9.67 10.48 0.60
N GLU A 29 -9.52 11.35 1.61
CA GLU A 29 -9.27 12.79 1.45
C GLU A 29 -8.03 13.05 0.57
N ALA A 30 -6.94 12.34 0.85
CA ALA A 30 -5.68 12.43 0.14
C ALA A 30 -5.66 11.63 -1.19
N LYS A 31 -6.78 11.01 -1.56
CA LYS A 31 -6.95 10.21 -2.80
C LYS A 31 -5.94 9.05 -2.93
N LYS A 32 -5.54 8.48 -1.79
CA LYS A 32 -4.67 7.31 -1.65
C LYS A 32 -5.48 6.02 -1.81
N TRP A 33 -6.10 5.84 -2.98
CA TRP A 33 -7.03 4.75 -3.27
C TRP A 33 -6.46 3.36 -3.05
N TYR A 34 -5.18 3.15 -3.41
CA TYR A 34 -4.51 1.88 -3.15
C TYR A 34 -4.42 1.60 -1.64
N ALA A 35 -3.95 2.56 -0.84
CA ALA A 35 -3.87 2.40 0.61
C ALA A 35 -5.25 2.23 1.25
N LEU A 36 -6.26 3.00 0.79
CA LEU A 36 -7.64 2.88 1.24
C LEU A 36 -8.20 1.48 0.97
N SER A 37 -8.14 1.02 -0.28
CA SER A 37 -8.68 -0.29 -0.67
C SER A 37 -8.04 -1.43 0.13
N LYS A 38 -6.73 -1.34 0.34
CA LYS A 38 -5.99 -2.32 1.13
C LYS A 38 -6.34 -2.32 2.61
N THR A 39 -6.55 -1.13 3.19
CA THR A 39 -6.97 -0.99 4.60
C THR A 39 -8.37 -1.59 4.80
N LEU A 40 -9.32 -1.26 3.93
CA LEU A 40 -10.69 -1.79 4.01
C LEU A 40 -10.74 -3.30 3.77
N ALA A 41 -9.91 -3.83 2.85
CA ALA A 41 -9.84 -5.27 2.58
C ALA A 41 -9.28 -6.05 3.79
N GLU A 42 -8.25 -5.54 4.46
CA GLU A 42 -7.71 -6.16 5.68
C GLU A 42 -8.76 -6.17 6.80
N GLU A 43 -9.41 -5.03 7.06
CA GLU A 43 -10.48 -4.92 8.08
C GLU A 43 -11.62 -5.92 7.82
N ALA A 44 -12.08 -6.01 6.56
CA ALA A 44 -13.11 -6.95 6.18
C ALA A 44 -12.68 -8.41 6.36
N ALA A 45 -11.44 -8.76 5.99
CA ALA A 45 -10.92 -10.11 6.13
C ALA A 45 -10.80 -10.54 7.60
N LEU A 46 -10.35 -9.64 8.48
CA LEU A 46 -10.23 -9.89 9.92
C LEU A 46 -11.58 -10.08 10.59
N LYS A 47 -12.54 -9.19 10.30
CA LYS A 47 -13.91 -9.32 10.80
C LYS A 47 -14.53 -10.63 10.36
N PHE A 48 -14.38 -10.99 9.09
CA PHE A 48 -14.87 -12.26 8.57
C PHE A 48 -14.21 -13.45 9.26
N ALA A 49 -12.89 -13.41 9.49
CA ALA A 49 -12.18 -14.49 10.18
C ALA A 49 -12.68 -14.67 11.63
N GLU A 50 -12.86 -13.56 12.37
CA GLU A 50 -13.40 -13.58 13.74
C GLU A 50 -14.82 -14.17 13.78
N GLU A 51 -15.70 -13.69 12.91
CA GLU A 51 -17.10 -14.16 12.83
C GLU A 51 -17.22 -15.64 12.46
N ASN A 52 -16.23 -16.20 11.75
CA ASN A 52 -16.23 -17.57 11.28
C ASN A 52 -15.26 -18.50 12.04
N GLY A 53 -14.63 -18.02 13.12
CA GLY A 53 -13.69 -18.81 13.92
C GLY A 53 -12.46 -19.29 13.16
N MET A 54 -11.98 -18.49 12.20
CA MET A 54 -10.78 -18.78 11.41
C MET A 54 -9.52 -18.23 12.07
N ASP A 55 -8.43 -18.98 12.02
CA ASP A 55 -7.09 -18.50 12.41
C ASP A 55 -6.45 -17.79 11.20
N LEU A 56 -6.48 -16.45 11.22
CA LEU A 56 -5.96 -15.60 10.15
C LEU A 56 -4.66 -14.91 10.57
N VAL A 57 -3.62 -15.12 9.77
CA VAL A 57 -2.35 -14.38 9.87
C VAL A 57 -2.21 -13.46 8.67
N VAL A 58 -1.89 -12.19 8.93
CA VAL A 58 -1.71 -11.17 7.89
C VAL A 58 -0.23 -10.79 7.78
N ILE A 59 0.27 -10.69 6.55
CA ILE A 59 1.62 -10.22 6.25
C ILE A 59 1.51 -8.90 5.49
N ASN A 60 2.19 -7.87 6.00
CA ASN A 60 2.12 -6.51 5.49
C ASN A 60 3.47 -6.06 4.90
N PRO A 61 3.79 -6.45 3.65
CA PRO A 61 5.02 -6.05 3.02
C PRO A 61 4.98 -4.58 2.57
N ALA A 62 6.14 -3.94 2.54
CA ALA A 62 6.34 -2.65 1.90
C ALA A 62 6.77 -2.83 0.43
N PHE A 63 7.83 -2.16 0.00
CA PHE A 63 8.41 -2.37 -1.33
C PHE A 63 9.05 -3.75 -1.45
N VAL A 64 8.50 -4.58 -2.34
CA VAL A 64 9.06 -5.91 -2.64
C VAL A 64 9.94 -5.82 -3.87
N ILE A 65 11.21 -6.18 -3.73
CA ILE A 65 12.21 -6.26 -4.80
C ILE A 65 12.89 -7.63 -4.78
N GLY A 66 13.39 -8.09 -5.94
CA GLY A 66 14.10 -9.35 -6.04
C GLY A 66 13.99 -10.01 -7.43
N PRO A 67 14.46 -11.27 -7.56
CA PRO A 67 14.31 -12.04 -8.79
C PRO A 67 12.84 -12.17 -9.20
N LEU A 68 12.55 -11.93 -10.47
CA LEU A 68 11.21 -12.04 -11.02
C LEU A 68 11.03 -13.40 -11.69
N LEU A 69 9.98 -14.13 -11.30
CA LEU A 69 9.57 -15.36 -11.98
C LEU A 69 8.67 -15.07 -13.19
N GLN A 70 8.08 -13.88 -13.23
CA GLN A 70 7.23 -13.42 -14.32
C GLN A 70 8.04 -12.60 -15.34
N PRO A 71 7.63 -12.54 -16.62
CA PRO A 71 8.37 -11.81 -17.66
C PRO A 71 8.18 -10.28 -17.61
N THR A 72 7.37 -9.76 -16.68
CA THR A 72 7.03 -8.34 -16.57
C THR A 72 7.39 -7.76 -15.20
N LEU A 73 7.80 -6.49 -15.17
CA LEU A 73 8.09 -5.80 -13.92
C LEU A 73 6.79 -5.59 -13.11
N ASN A 74 6.83 -5.87 -11.81
CA ASN A 74 5.83 -5.36 -10.89
C ASN A 74 6.09 -3.88 -10.57
N VAL A 75 5.10 -3.19 -10.00
CA VAL A 75 5.16 -1.75 -9.74
C VAL A 75 6.34 -1.37 -8.84
N THR A 76 6.63 -2.15 -7.80
CA THR A 76 7.71 -1.84 -6.85
C THR A 76 9.10 -2.05 -7.45
N SER A 77 9.30 -3.11 -8.25
CA SER A 77 10.56 -3.38 -8.95
C SER A 77 10.81 -2.38 -10.09
N ASP A 78 9.77 -2.00 -10.84
CA ASP A 78 9.87 -0.94 -11.85
C ASP A 78 10.24 0.40 -11.20
N SER A 79 9.55 0.77 -10.12
CA SER A 79 9.83 2.00 -9.38
C SER A 79 11.26 2.01 -8.83
N PHE A 80 11.75 0.88 -8.32
CA PHE A 80 13.13 0.74 -7.84
C PHE A 80 14.16 0.85 -8.98
N LEU A 81 13.91 0.21 -10.13
CA LEU A 81 14.75 0.32 -11.30
C LEU A 81 14.86 1.77 -11.79
N ARG A 82 13.73 2.48 -11.84
CA ARG A 82 13.69 3.90 -12.20
C ARG A 82 14.41 4.76 -11.19
N PHE A 83 14.27 4.47 -9.90
CA PHE A 83 15.03 5.15 -8.86
C PHE A 83 16.55 5.02 -9.06
N ILE A 84 17.05 3.83 -9.38
CA ILE A 84 18.48 3.62 -9.65
C ILE A 84 18.94 4.40 -10.89
N ARG A 85 18.11 4.47 -11.93
CA ARG A 85 18.47 5.09 -13.21
C ARG A 85 18.34 6.61 -13.22
N GLU A 86 17.29 7.14 -12.59
CA GLU A 86 16.83 8.53 -12.73
C GLU A 86 16.77 9.28 -11.38
N GLY A 87 16.98 8.59 -10.25
CA GLY A 87 16.92 9.17 -8.91
C GLY A 87 15.50 9.30 -8.34
N MET A 88 15.39 10.03 -7.22
CA MET A 88 14.18 10.08 -6.38
C MET A 88 12.96 10.72 -7.07
N THR A 89 13.18 11.67 -7.99
CA THR A 89 12.10 12.37 -8.69
C THR A 89 11.25 11.42 -9.54
N ALA A 90 11.87 10.39 -10.13
CA ALA A 90 11.17 9.40 -10.96
C ALA A 90 10.30 8.42 -10.15
N LEU A 91 10.70 8.14 -8.90
CA LEU A 91 9.96 7.27 -7.98
C LEU A 91 8.58 7.86 -7.66
N VAL A 92 8.55 9.15 -7.31
CA VAL A 92 7.32 9.87 -6.91
C VAL A 92 6.31 9.89 -8.07
N PHE A 93 6.78 10.09 -9.30
CA PHE A 93 5.91 10.16 -10.47
C PHE A 93 5.22 8.82 -10.76
N ASN A 94 5.91 7.68 -10.61
CA ASN A 94 5.35 6.36 -10.91
C ASN A 94 4.28 5.95 -9.89
N LEU A 95 4.52 6.22 -8.61
CA LEU A 95 3.56 5.96 -7.54
C LEU A 95 2.27 6.77 -7.73
N LEU A 96 2.39 8.05 -8.12
CA LEU A 96 1.24 8.91 -8.44
C LEU A 96 0.48 8.46 -9.69
N LEU A 97 1.15 7.86 -10.68
CA LEU A 97 0.47 7.31 -11.86
C LEU A 97 -0.28 6.01 -11.54
N SER A 98 0.23 5.17 -10.64
CA SER A 98 -0.52 3.99 -10.16
C SER A 98 -1.85 4.38 -9.51
N GLU A 99 -1.90 5.50 -8.78
CA GLU A 99 -3.13 6.07 -8.20
C GLU A 99 -4.12 6.54 -9.29
N LYS A 100 -3.63 7.04 -10.43
CA LYS A 100 -4.49 7.41 -11.58
C LYS A 100 -5.05 6.20 -12.31
N SER A 101 -4.28 5.12 -12.45
CA SER A 101 -4.75 3.87 -13.05
C SER A 101 -5.85 3.21 -12.21
N VAL A 102 -5.75 3.24 -10.87
CA VAL A 102 -6.82 2.78 -9.97
C VAL A 102 -8.07 3.66 -10.10
N ARG A 103 -7.92 4.98 -10.22
CA ARG A 103 -9.05 5.90 -10.47
C ARG A 103 -9.79 5.62 -11.79
N LEU A 104 -9.08 5.18 -12.83
CA LEU A 104 -9.69 4.76 -14.10
C LEU A 104 -10.39 3.40 -14.01
N ALA A 105 -9.88 2.49 -13.18
CA ALA A 105 -10.48 1.17 -12.97
C ALA A 105 -11.77 1.20 -12.11
N PHE A 106 -11.92 2.21 -11.24
CA PHE A 106 -13.08 2.39 -10.37
C PHE A 106 -13.83 3.71 -10.64
N GLY A 107 -13.77 4.22 -11.87
CA GLY A 107 -14.34 5.52 -12.23
C GLY A 107 -15.88 5.56 -12.25
N SER A 108 -16.40 6.51 -11.45
CA SER A 108 -17.71 7.21 -11.48
C SER A 108 -19.00 6.38 -11.39
#